data_AF-A0AAV5V1N1-F1
#
_entry.id   AF-A0AAV5V1N1-F1
#
_cell.length_a   1.000
_cell.length_b   1.000
_cell.length_c   1.000
_cell.angle_alpha   90.00
_cell.angle_beta   90.00
_cell.angle_gamma   90.00
#
_symmetry.space_group_name_H-M   'P 1'
#
loop_
_entity.id
_entity.type
_entity.pdbx_description
1 polymer ?
#
loop_
_entity_poly.entity_id
_entity_poly.type
_entity_poly.pdbx_seq_one_letter_code
_entity_poly.pdbx_strand_id
1 'polypeptide(L)'
;DLAFGLHWDRDYYVQLAITIRNIYWPLTLFIVHPLVIFIVSKSQMDIDCKVGYICHTTVLIFFDFYNCLLYQMYPLVPLPVFICTGLLCGTVQPKTMLTLFSVVTVAMGPPYLFLMMRMHQRMLSADSPLKMKTSTQVVLMLFFTTTFIANVYGFHNFTVDIPTKNVLINVICSILLMRSTIYHILQRPEIVWARNFSTNFLVLGERVGQIGPFGKGD
;
A
#
# COMPACT_ATOMS: atom_id res chain seq x y z
N ASP A 1 -30.70 7.73 3.30
CA ASP A 1 -29.47 7.87 2.49
C ASP A 1 -28.24 7.59 3.32
N LEU A 2 -27.30 6.83 2.76
CA LEU A 2 -26.01 6.55 3.39
C LEU A 2 -25.21 7.85 3.48
N ALA A 3 -24.82 8.25 4.69
CA ALA A 3 -23.92 9.37 4.87
C ALA A 3 -22.58 9.07 4.16
N PHE A 4 -21.96 10.09 3.57
CA PHE A 4 -20.61 10.04 2.98
C PHE A 4 -20.44 9.27 1.66
N GLY A 5 -21.51 8.97 0.91
CA GLY A 5 -21.37 8.49 -0.47
C GLY A 5 -20.98 7.02 -0.63
N LEU A 6 -21.07 6.20 0.42
CA LEU A 6 -20.83 4.75 0.40
C LEU A 6 -21.64 3.98 -0.66
N HIS A 7 -22.76 4.53 -1.14
CA HIS A 7 -23.51 3.96 -2.26
C HIS A 7 -22.72 4.01 -3.57
N TRP A 8 -21.90 5.05 -3.80
CA TRP A 8 -21.02 5.12 -4.97
C TRP A 8 -19.94 4.05 -4.93
N ASP A 9 -19.36 3.80 -3.75
CA ASP A 9 -18.38 2.71 -3.58
C ASP A 9 -19.02 1.36 -3.90
N ARG A 10 -20.21 1.11 -3.35
CA ARG A 10 -20.99 -0.11 -3.57
C ARG A 10 -21.33 -0.33 -5.03
N ASP A 11 -21.90 0.68 -5.67
CA ASP A 11 -22.58 0.53 -6.95
C ASP A 11 -21.60 0.73 -8.12
N TYR A 12 -20.50 1.47 -7.93
CA TYR A 12 -19.59 1.86 -9.02
C TYR A 12 -18.10 1.70 -8.69
N TYR A 13 -17.58 2.35 -7.64
CA TYR A 13 -16.13 2.55 -7.54
C TYR A 13 -15.34 1.29 -7.22
N VAL A 14 -15.87 0.35 -6.42
CA VAL A 14 -15.16 -0.91 -6.15
C VAL A 14 -15.02 -1.73 -7.43
N GLN A 15 -16.11 -1.92 -8.18
CA GLN A 15 -16.10 -2.65 -9.45
C GLN A 15 -15.21 -1.96 -10.48
N LEU A 16 -15.27 -0.62 -10.56
CA LEU A 16 -14.43 0.17 -11.44
C LEU A 16 -12.95 -0.01 -11.08
N ALA A 17 -12.59 0.06 -9.79
CA ALA A 17 -11.21 -0.11 -9.34
C ALA A 17 -10.66 -1.51 -9.64
N ILE A 18 -11.46 -2.56 -9.45
CA ILE A 18 -11.10 -3.94 -9.81
C ILE A 18 -10.88 -4.05 -11.33
N THR A 19 -11.80 -3.51 -12.11
CA THR A 19 -11.74 -3.53 -13.58
C THR A 19 -10.51 -2.79 -14.10
N ILE A 20 -10.27 -1.56 -13.61
CA ILE A 20 -9.10 -0.76 -13.98
C ILE A 20 -7.82 -1.51 -13.60
N ARG A 21 -7.74 -2.09 -12.40
CA ARG A 21 -6.55 -2.85 -11.98
C ARG A 21 -6.29 -4.03 -12.89
N ASN A 22 -7.32 -4.81 -13.22
CA ASN A 22 -7.21 -5.98 -14.10
C ASN A 22 -6.71 -5.64 -15.51
N ILE A 23 -7.00 -4.43 -16.00
CA ILE A 23 -6.50 -3.93 -17.30
C ILE A 23 -5.12 -3.29 -17.16
N TYR A 24 -4.92 -2.51 -16.10
CA TYR A 24 -3.72 -1.72 -15.85
C TYR A 24 -2.50 -2.58 -15.59
N TRP A 25 -2.60 -3.58 -14.70
CA TRP A 25 -1.44 -4.35 -14.28
C TRP A 25 -0.74 -5.14 -15.41
N PRO A 26 -1.45 -5.84 -16.34
CA PRO A 26 -0.75 -6.53 -17.42
C PRO A 26 -0.15 -5.51 -18.40
N LEU A 27 -0.83 -4.40 -18.65
CA LEU A 27 -0.33 -3.35 -19.53
C LEU A 27 0.94 -2.72 -18.95
N THR A 28 0.97 -2.39 -17.66
CA THR A 28 2.15 -1.79 -17.06
C THR A 28 3.30 -2.79 -16.95
N LEU A 29 3.01 -4.00 -16.50
CA LEU A 29 4.02 -5.02 -16.24
C LEU A 29 4.68 -5.56 -17.52
N PHE A 30 3.89 -5.80 -18.58
CA PHE A 30 4.42 -6.41 -19.80
C PHE A 30 4.78 -5.40 -20.90
N ILE A 31 4.21 -4.19 -20.87
CA ILE A 31 4.42 -3.20 -21.94
C ILE A 31 5.18 -1.99 -21.41
N VAL A 32 4.62 -1.27 -20.43
CA VAL A 32 5.16 0.03 -20.01
C VAL A 32 6.53 -0.10 -19.36
N HIS A 33 6.68 -0.94 -18.32
CA HIS A 33 7.94 -1.06 -17.60
C HIS A 33 9.08 -1.63 -18.46
N PRO A 34 8.88 -2.69 -19.26
CA PRO A 34 9.92 -3.17 -20.18
C PRO A 34 10.30 -2.14 -21.24
N LEU A 35 9.33 -1.40 -21.79
CA LEU A 35 9.59 -0.32 -22.75
C LEU A 35 10.43 0.78 -22.12
N VAL A 36 10.11 1.19 -20.90
CA VAL A 36 10.86 2.19 -20.15
C VAL A 36 12.29 1.72 -19.89
N ILE A 37 12.50 0.48 -19.46
CA ILE A 37 13.85 -0.11 -19.28
C ILE A 37 14.61 -0.12 -20.61
N PHE A 38 13.96 -0.47 -21.72
CA PHE A 38 14.56 -0.47 -23.06
C PHE A 38 15.01 0.93 -23.49
N ILE A 39 14.15 1.94 -23.34
CA ILE A 39 14.46 3.35 -23.66
C ILE A 39 15.66 3.82 -22.82
N VAL A 40 15.64 3.58 -21.51
CA VAL A 40 16.71 3.99 -20.60
C VAL A 40 18.03 3.31 -20.96
N SER A 41 17.99 2.02 -21.31
CA SER A 41 19.19 1.26 -21.71
C SER A 41 19.84 1.86 -22.96
N LYS A 42 19.05 2.37 -23.90
CA LYS A 42 19.51 3.00 -25.15
C LYS A 42 19.85 4.48 -25.03
N SER A 43 19.49 5.13 -23.93
CA SER A 43 19.74 6.57 -23.72
C SER A 43 21.25 6.88 -23.61
N GLN A 44 21.64 8.15 -23.80
CA GLN A 44 23.02 8.63 -23.57
C GLN A 44 23.29 9.02 -22.10
N MET A 45 22.44 8.57 -21.17
CA MET A 45 22.61 8.87 -19.75
C MET A 45 23.81 8.13 -19.16
N ASP A 46 24.43 8.73 -18.15
CA ASP A 46 25.49 8.08 -17.39
C ASP A 46 25.03 6.78 -16.74
N ILE A 47 25.99 5.86 -16.60
CA ILE A 47 25.76 4.50 -16.11
C ILE A 47 25.10 4.50 -14.73
N ASP A 48 25.55 5.36 -13.81
CA ASP A 48 24.96 5.49 -12.47
C ASP A 48 23.45 5.80 -12.52
N CYS A 49 23.04 6.72 -13.39
CA CYS A 49 21.65 7.11 -13.53
C CYS A 49 20.83 6.00 -14.22
N LYS A 50 21.40 5.32 -15.21
CA LYS A 50 20.77 4.16 -15.86
C LYS A 50 20.51 3.04 -14.86
N VAL A 51 21.51 2.67 -14.06
CA VAL A 51 21.40 1.63 -13.04
C VAL A 51 20.36 2.01 -11.99
N GLY A 52 20.39 3.26 -11.50
CA GLY A 52 19.39 3.75 -10.56
C GLY A 52 17.97 3.66 -11.13
N TYR A 53 17.80 4.00 -12.41
CA TYR A 53 16.50 4.00 -13.07
C TYR A 53 16.00 2.59 -13.30
N ILE A 54 16.85 1.69 -13.81
CA ILE A 54 16.51 0.27 -13.98
C ILE A 54 16.12 -0.33 -12.62
N CYS A 55 16.91 -0.09 -11.57
CA CYS A 55 16.61 -0.55 -10.22
C CYS A 55 15.24 -0.02 -9.75
N HIS A 56 14.97 1.27 -9.91
CA HIS A 56 13.69 1.87 -9.54
C HIS A 56 12.52 1.25 -10.31
N THR A 57 12.63 1.11 -11.64
CA THR A 57 11.60 0.48 -12.47
C THR A 57 11.39 -0.98 -12.10
N THR A 58 12.45 -1.74 -11.78
CA THR A 58 12.32 -3.11 -11.29
C THR A 58 11.52 -3.16 -9.99
N VAL A 59 11.76 -2.26 -9.03
CA VAL A 59 10.97 -2.20 -7.81
C VAL A 59 9.52 -1.82 -8.10
N LEU A 60 9.26 -0.90 -9.06
CA LEU A 60 7.90 -0.57 -9.50
C LEU A 60 7.17 -1.77 -10.11
N ILE A 61 7.84 -2.61 -10.90
CA ILE A 61 7.26 -3.85 -11.42
C ILE A 61 6.80 -4.75 -10.27
N PHE A 62 7.65 -4.94 -9.25
CA PHE A 62 7.29 -5.73 -8.07
C PHE A 62 6.15 -5.09 -7.28
N PHE A 63 6.13 -3.76 -7.15
CA PHE A 63 5.07 -3.03 -6.48
C PHE A 63 3.72 -3.18 -7.20
N ASP A 64 3.69 -3.01 -8.52
CA ASP A 64 2.47 -3.16 -9.33
C ASP A 64 1.98 -4.62 -9.31
N PHE A 65 2.90 -5.58 -9.43
CA PHE A 65 2.56 -6.99 -9.32
C PHE A 65 1.94 -7.32 -7.95
N TYR A 66 2.56 -6.85 -6.87
CA TYR A 66 2.06 -7.07 -5.52
C TYR A 66 0.70 -6.39 -5.30
N ASN A 67 0.56 -5.12 -5.67
CA ASN A 67 -0.64 -4.34 -5.37
C ASN A 67 -1.80 -4.63 -6.29
N CYS A 68 -1.55 -4.86 -7.58
CA CYS A 68 -2.60 -5.03 -8.56
C CYS A 68 -2.99 -6.50 -8.81
N LEU A 69 -2.16 -7.48 -8.44
CA LEU A 69 -2.50 -8.91 -8.55
C LEU A 69 -2.66 -9.57 -7.18
N LEU A 70 -1.67 -9.44 -6.31
CA LEU A 70 -1.62 -10.22 -5.07
C LEU A 70 -2.52 -9.65 -3.97
N TYR A 71 -2.52 -8.34 -3.76
CA TYR A 71 -3.21 -7.70 -2.62
C TYR A 71 -4.52 -7.00 -3.01
N GLN A 72 -4.56 -6.23 -4.10
CA GLN A 72 -5.72 -5.44 -4.55
C GLN A 72 -6.52 -4.77 -3.42
N MET A 73 -5.86 -3.93 -2.63
CA MET A 73 -6.47 -3.23 -1.49
C MET A 73 -7.38 -2.08 -1.95
N TYR A 74 -8.59 -1.95 -1.40
CA TYR A 74 -9.50 -0.84 -1.67
C TYR A 74 -9.98 -0.21 -0.35
N PRO A 75 -9.68 1.08 -0.07
CA PRO A 75 -10.17 1.77 1.12
C PRO A 75 -11.65 2.16 0.97
N LEU A 76 -12.48 1.85 1.97
CA LEU A 76 -13.87 2.31 2.07
C LEU A 76 -13.94 3.65 2.80
N VAL A 77 -13.61 4.75 2.14
CA VAL A 77 -13.64 6.08 2.77
C VAL A 77 -15.09 6.47 3.09
N PRO A 78 -15.38 7.05 4.28
CA PRO A 78 -14.47 7.53 5.33
C PRO A 78 -14.18 6.50 6.43
N LEU A 79 -14.64 5.26 6.27
CA LEU A 79 -14.45 4.22 7.26
C LEU A 79 -13.00 3.72 7.24
N PRO A 80 -12.42 3.38 8.40
CA PRO A 80 -11.09 2.79 8.48
C PRO A 80 -11.10 1.30 8.10
N VAL A 81 -11.80 0.95 7.02
CA VAL A 81 -11.99 -0.41 6.51
C VAL A 81 -11.37 -0.52 5.14
N PHE A 82 -10.55 -1.56 4.95
CA PHE A 82 -9.98 -1.90 3.65
C PHE A 82 -10.48 -3.26 3.20
N ILE A 83 -10.97 -3.31 1.97
CA ILE A 83 -11.34 -4.53 1.26
C ILE A 83 -10.11 -5.05 0.52
N CYS A 84 -9.90 -6.36 0.53
CA CYS A 84 -8.81 -7.03 -0.16
C CYS A 84 -9.38 -8.02 -1.18
N THR A 85 -9.16 -7.83 -2.49
CA THR A 85 -9.71 -8.74 -3.53
C THR A 85 -8.66 -9.57 -4.29
N GLY A 86 -7.37 -9.40 -3.96
CA GLY A 86 -6.27 -10.10 -4.62
C GLY A 86 -6.10 -11.57 -4.20
N LEU A 87 -5.18 -12.27 -4.87
CA LEU A 87 -4.95 -13.70 -4.68
C LEU A 87 -4.50 -14.08 -3.26
N LEU A 88 -3.78 -13.20 -2.55
CA LEU A 88 -3.29 -13.48 -1.20
C LEU A 88 -4.32 -13.15 -0.11
N CYS A 89 -5.44 -12.52 -0.46
CA CYS A 89 -6.44 -12.10 0.52
C CYS A 89 -7.14 -13.28 1.21
N GLY A 90 -7.13 -14.49 0.65
CA GLY A 90 -7.70 -15.66 1.33
C GLY A 90 -6.72 -16.42 2.24
N THR A 91 -5.41 -16.22 2.05
CA THR A 91 -4.38 -17.15 2.55
C THR A 91 -3.48 -16.54 3.61
N VAL A 92 -3.28 -15.22 3.58
CA VAL A 92 -2.34 -14.52 4.46
C VAL A 92 -3.08 -13.69 5.51
N GLN A 93 -2.53 -13.65 6.72
CA GLN A 93 -3.06 -12.80 7.79
C GLN A 93 -3.00 -11.32 7.39
N PRO A 94 -4.05 -10.51 7.64
CA PRO A 94 -4.11 -9.10 7.25
C PRO A 94 -2.93 -8.27 7.75
N LYS A 95 -2.49 -8.51 9.00
CA LYS A 95 -1.30 -7.86 9.57
C LYS A 95 -0.05 -8.09 8.73
N THR A 96 0.18 -9.32 8.30
CA THR A 96 1.34 -9.69 7.47
C THR A 96 1.23 -9.06 6.09
N MET A 97 0.02 -9.01 5.51
CA MET A 97 -0.21 -8.35 4.23
C MET A 97 0.06 -6.85 4.29
N LEU A 98 -0.37 -6.17 5.36
CA LEU A 98 -0.13 -4.75 5.55
C LEU A 98 1.36 -4.46 5.78
N THR A 99 2.04 -5.32 6.55
CA THR A 99 3.49 -5.21 6.75
C THR A 99 4.22 -5.37 5.42
N LEU A 100 3.85 -6.38 4.63
CA LEU A 100 4.44 -6.61 3.31
C LEU A 100 4.15 -5.45 2.35
N PHE A 101 2.94 -4.90 2.37
CA PHE A 101 2.61 -3.69 1.62
C PHE A 101 3.50 -2.50 2.02
N SER A 102 3.73 -2.30 3.32
CA SER A 102 4.64 -1.27 3.82
C SER A 102 6.07 -1.47 3.31
N VAL A 103 6.59 -2.71 3.38
CA VAL A 103 7.93 -3.07 2.86
C VAL A 103 8.05 -2.72 1.38
N VAL A 104 7.11 -3.17 0.55
CA VAL A 104 7.15 -2.96 -0.90
C VAL A 104 6.99 -1.47 -1.24
N THR A 105 6.13 -0.75 -0.50
CA THR A 105 5.95 0.70 -0.67
C THR A 105 7.23 1.46 -0.37
N VAL A 106 7.85 1.14 0.77
CA VAL A 106 9.07 1.79 1.25
C VAL A 106 10.27 1.46 0.36
N ALA A 107 10.34 0.25 -0.20
CA ALA A 107 11.43 -0.15 -1.11
C ALA A 107 11.53 0.73 -2.37
N MET A 108 10.44 1.37 -2.80
CA MET A 108 10.46 2.31 -3.93
C MET A 108 11.15 3.64 -3.58
N GLY A 109 11.15 4.02 -2.30
CA GLY A 109 11.66 5.31 -1.83
C GLY A 109 13.16 5.53 -2.10
N PRO A 110 14.07 4.63 -1.66
CA PRO A 110 15.50 4.84 -1.83
C PRO A 110 15.96 4.97 -3.29
N PRO A 111 15.55 4.11 -4.24
CA PRO A 111 15.93 4.27 -5.64
C PRO A 111 15.43 5.59 -6.25
N TYR A 112 14.20 6.00 -5.90
CA TYR A 112 13.64 7.28 -6.34
C TYR A 112 14.42 8.48 -5.81
N LEU A 113 14.69 8.52 -4.50
CA LEU A 113 15.46 9.61 -3.89
C LEU A 113 16.89 9.67 -4.43
N PHE A 114 17.53 8.51 -4.66
CA PHE A 114 18.84 8.45 -5.29
C PHE A 114 18.82 9.10 -6.68
N LEU A 115 17.86 8.72 -7.52
CA LEU A 115 17.71 9.28 -8.86
C LEU A 115 17.47 10.79 -8.82
N MET A 116 16.51 11.22 -8.00
CA MET A 116 16.19 12.64 -7.87
C MET A 116 17.40 13.45 -7.42
N MET A 117 18.12 12.98 -6.41
CA MET A 117 19.33 13.65 -5.93
C MET A 117 20.41 13.69 -7.02
N ARG A 118 20.66 12.59 -7.74
CA ARG A 118 21.65 12.55 -8.83
C ARG A 118 21.29 13.50 -9.98
N MET A 119 20.01 13.57 -10.37
CA MET A 119 19.55 14.49 -11.42
C MET A 119 19.73 15.94 -10.99
N HIS A 120 19.29 16.31 -9.78
CA HIS A 120 19.42 17.67 -9.27
C HIS A 120 20.89 18.11 -9.18
N GLN A 121 21.76 17.23 -8.68
CA GLN A 121 23.19 17.53 -8.53
C GLN A 121 23.93 17.66 -9.88
N ARG A 122 23.36 17.12 -10.96
CA ARG A 122 23.88 17.25 -12.33
C ARG A 122 23.36 18.48 -13.06
N MET A 123 22.17 18.96 -12.70
CA MET A 123 21.62 20.21 -13.25
C MET A 123 22.34 21.45 -12.71
N LEU A 124 23.04 21.34 -11.59
CA LEU A 124 23.82 22.43 -11.00
C LEU A 124 25.17 22.60 -11.71
N SER A 125 25.53 23.87 -11.97
CA SER A 125 26.86 24.26 -12.47
C SER A 125 27.99 23.77 -11.56
N ALA A 126 29.17 23.56 -12.13
CA ALA A 126 30.34 23.05 -11.40
C ALA A 126 30.71 23.90 -10.18
N ASP A 127 30.55 25.23 -10.28
CA ASP A 127 30.91 26.20 -9.24
C ASP A 127 29.76 26.52 -8.28
N SER A 128 28.61 25.84 -8.40
CA SER A 128 27.46 26.12 -7.55
C SER A 128 27.76 25.72 -6.09
N PRO A 129 27.53 26.61 -5.10
CA PRO A 129 27.72 26.29 -3.68
C PRO A 129 26.73 25.22 -3.19
N LEU A 130 25.66 24.95 -3.95
CA LEU A 130 24.67 23.91 -3.65
C LEU A 130 25.11 22.51 -4.10
N LYS A 131 26.25 22.40 -4.78
CA LYS A 131 26.77 21.12 -5.27
C LYS A 131 27.33 20.31 -4.11
N MET A 132 26.67 19.20 -3.81
CA MET A 132 26.99 18.34 -2.69
C MET A 132 28.08 17.35 -3.06
N LYS A 133 29.04 17.16 -2.15
CA LYS A 133 30.05 16.09 -2.26
C LYS A 133 29.37 14.72 -2.23
N THR A 134 29.93 13.74 -2.96
CA THR A 134 29.42 12.36 -3.00
C THR A 134 29.26 11.76 -1.61
N SER A 135 30.20 12.00 -0.70
CA SER A 135 30.10 11.53 0.69
C SER A 135 28.85 12.06 1.40
N THR A 136 28.51 13.34 1.21
CA THR A 136 27.31 13.94 1.81
C THR A 136 26.04 13.34 1.21
N GLN A 137 26.03 13.10 -0.11
CA GLN A 137 24.92 12.41 -0.79
C GLN A 137 24.70 11.00 -0.22
N VAL A 138 25.78 10.23 0.02
CA VAL A 138 25.70 8.90 0.63
C VAL A 138 25.13 8.97 2.05
N VAL A 139 25.60 9.91 2.88
CA VAL A 139 25.08 10.10 4.25
C VAL A 139 23.59 10.43 4.23
N LEU A 140 23.14 11.31 3.33
CA LEU A 140 21.72 11.60 3.16
C LEU A 140 20.91 10.37 2.75
N MET A 141 21.41 9.58 1.80
CA MET A 141 20.73 8.35 1.38
C MET A 141 20.60 7.34 2.51
N LEU A 142 21.63 7.16 3.33
CA LEU A 142 21.58 6.29 4.51
C LEU A 142 20.56 6.79 5.53
N PHE A 143 20.52 8.10 5.78
CA PHE A 143 19.53 8.71 6.68
C PHE A 143 18.09 8.46 6.19
N PHE A 144 17.78 8.76 4.92
CA PHE A 144 16.45 8.52 4.38
C PHE A 144 16.07 7.03 4.37
N THR A 145 17.00 6.15 4.00
CA THR A 145 16.77 4.70 4.01
C THR A 145 16.50 4.19 5.43
N THR A 146 17.20 4.72 6.43
CA THR A 146 16.97 4.37 7.85
C THR A 146 15.58 4.83 8.30
N THR A 147 15.18 6.06 7.97
CA THR A 147 13.83 6.57 8.25
C THR A 147 12.74 5.71 7.62
N PHE A 148 12.97 5.28 6.38
CA PHE A 148 12.11 4.35 5.66
C PHE A 148 11.98 2.99 6.36
N ILE A 149 13.08 2.38 6.78
CA ILE A 149 13.07 1.12 7.53
C ILE A 149 12.37 1.27 8.87
N ALA A 150 12.59 2.39 9.57
CA ALA A 150 11.91 2.70 10.83
C ALA A 150 10.38 2.78 10.65
N ASN A 151 9.90 3.31 9.50
CA ASN A 151 8.46 3.28 9.18
C ASN A 151 7.93 1.86 9.05
N VAL A 152 8.63 0.98 8.32
CA VAL A 152 8.24 -0.45 8.20
C VAL A 152 8.18 -1.13 9.57
N TYR A 153 9.19 -0.89 10.41
CA TYR A 153 9.23 -1.40 11.78
C TYR A 153 8.05 -0.89 12.61
N GLY A 154 7.71 0.39 12.47
CA GLY A 154 6.53 1.00 13.08
C GLY A 154 5.23 0.30 12.65
N PHE A 155 5.03 0.08 11.35
CA PHE A 155 3.89 -0.67 10.85
C PHE A 155 3.83 -2.09 11.42
N HIS A 156 4.95 -2.82 11.46
CA HIS A 156 4.96 -4.19 11.96
C HIS A 156 4.58 -4.29 13.45
N ASN A 157 5.12 -3.41 14.29
CA ASN A 157 4.94 -3.46 15.74
C ASN A 157 3.63 -2.81 16.20
N PHE A 158 3.27 -1.67 15.63
CA PHE A 158 2.10 -0.90 16.07
C PHE A 158 0.81 -1.27 15.32
N THR A 159 0.88 -1.99 14.20
CA THR A 159 -0.33 -2.59 13.61
C THR A 159 -0.73 -3.80 14.44
N VAL A 160 -1.68 -3.57 15.35
CA VAL A 160 -2.32 -4.62 16.13
C VAL A 160 -3.58 -5.04 15.39
N ASP A 161 -3.59 -6.28 14.89
CA ASP A 161 -4.83 -6.91 14.44
C ASP A 161 -5.61 -7.36 15.68
N ILE A 162 -6.94 -7.30 15.63
CA ILE A 162 -7.76 -7.65 16.80
C ILE A 162 -7.67 -9.16 17.04
N PRO A 163 -7.16 -9.62 18.20
CA PRO A 163 -6.83 -11.04 18.44
C PRO A 163 -8.06 -11.96 18.36
N THR A 164 -9.27 -11.42 18.49
CA THR A 164 -10.53 -12.16 18.47
C THR A 164 -11.20 -12.27 17.09
N LYS A 165 -10.57 -11.82 15.99
CA LYS A 165 -11.17 -11.80 14.65
C LYS A 165 -11.73 -13.16 14.20
N ASN A 166 -10.98 -14.26 14.40
CA ASN A 166 -11.37 -15.59 13.92
C ASN A 166 -12.48 -16.25 14.75
N VAL A 167 -12.48 -16.03 16.08
CA VAL A 167 -13.56 -16.49 16.97
C VAL A 167 -14.87 -15.76 16.61
N LEU A 168 -14.77 -14.50 16.21
CA LEU A 168 -15.92 -13.70 15.82
C LEU A 168 -16.55 -14.11 14.48
N ILE A 169 -15.75 -14.58 13.54
CA ILE A 169 -16.25 -15.05 12.25
C ILE A 169 -16.90 -16.43 12.39
N ASN A 170 -16.35 -17.32 13.23
CA ASN A 170 -16.80 -18.72 13.34
C ASN A 170 -17.91 -18.96 14.38
N VAL A 171 -17.95 -18.25 15.51
CA VAL A 171 -18.96 -18.49 16.56
C VAL A 171 -20.37 -18.03 16.13
N ILE A 172 -20.47 -17.18 15.11
CA ILE A 172 -21.71 -16.53 14.69
C ILE A 172 -22.42 -17.28 13.54
N CYS A 173 -22.02 -18.52 13.24
CA CYS A 173 -22.90 -19.44 12.52
C CYS A 173 -23.89 -20.15 13.44
N SER A 174 -23.74 -20.08 14.78
CA SER A 174 -24.56 -20.91 15.66
C SER A 174 -25.30 -20.20 16.80
N ILE A 175 -24.82 -19.13 17.45
CA ILE A 175 -25.52 -18.63 18.65
C ILE A 175 -25.48 -17.09 18.80
N LEU A 176 -26.67 -16.51 18.99
CA LEU A 176 -26.96 -15.16 19.51
C LEU A 176 -26.17 -14.85 20.80
N LEU A 177 -25.31 -13.82 20.78
CA LEU A 177 -25.27 -12.69 21.75
C LEU A 177 -23.94 -11.92 21.73
N MET A 178 -24.09 -10.60 21.59
CA MET A 178 -23.24 -9.48 22.06
C MET A 178 -21.84 -9.77 22.62
N ARG A 179 -20.80 -9.32 21.89
CA ARG A 179 -19.70 -8.42 22.35
C ARG A 179 -18.51 -8.44 21.38
N SER A 180 -18.70 -7.90 20.17
CA SER A 180 -17.55 -7.41 19.41
C SER A 180 -17.97 -6.33 18.45
N THR A 181 -17.38 -5.16 18.65
CA THR A 181 -17.71 -3.93 17.94
C THR A 181 -17.41 -4.02 16.44
N ILE A 182 -16.51 -4.92 16.03
CA ILE A 182 -16.18 -5.17 14.62
C ILE A 182 -17.34 -5.85 13.87
N TYR A 183 -18.03 -6.80 14.53
CA TYR A 183 -19.19 -7.45 13.91
C TYR A 183 -20.32 -6.45 13.69
N HIS A 184 -20.51 -5.54 14.64
CA HIS A 184 -21.49 -4.46 14.49
C HIS A 184 -21.16 -3.55 13.29
N ILE A 185 -19.88 -3.29 13.00
CA ILE A 185 -19.47 -2.54 11.81
C ILE A 185 -19.75 -3.33 10.53
N LEU A 186 -19.28 -4.57 10.44
CA LEU A 186 -19.46 -5.40 9.24
C LEU A 186 -20.91 -5.85 9.01
N GLN A 187 -21.79 -5.73 10.01
CA GLN A 187 -23.23 -5.93 9.89
C GLN A 187 -24.01 -4.65 9.65
N ARG A 188 -23.37 -3.47 9.66
CA ARG A 188 -24.07 -2.26 9.27
C ARG A 188 -24.63 -2.46 7.86
N PRO A 189 -25.91 -2.13 7.62
CA PRO A 189 -26.52 -2.27 6.30
C PRO A 189 -25.71 -1.52 5.23
N GLU A 190 -24.94 -0.53 5.66
CA GLU A 190 -24.00 0.28 4.88
C GLU A 190 -22.78 -0.46 4.35
N ILE A 191 -22.38 -1.61 4.93
CA ILE A 191 -21.13 -2.34 4.59
C ILE A 191 -21.39 -3.80 4.23
N VAL A 192 -22.57 -4.36 4.55
CA VAL A 192 -22.90 -5.77 4.25
C VAL A 192 -22.66 -6.13 2.78
N TRP A 193 -22.90 -5.20 1.86
CA TRP A 193 -22.64 -5.38 0.43
C TRP A 193 -21.17 -5.68 0.10
N ALA A 194 -20.21 -5.19 0.89
CA ALA A 194 -18.79 -5.37 0.63
C ALA A 194 -18.36 -6.84 0.76
N ARG A 195 -19.16 -7.66 1.47
CA ARG A 195 -18.96 -9.11 1.56
C ARG A 195 -19.18 -9.84 0.23
N ASN A 196 -19.89 -9.21 -0.71
CA ASN A 196 -20.05 -9.75 -2.06
C ASN A 196 -18.73 -9.69 -2.86
N PHE A 197 -17.76 -8.89 -2.41
CA PHE A 197 -16.48 -8.70 -3.09
C PHE A 197 -15.33 -9.45 -2.42
N SER A 198 -15.32 -9.52 -1.09
CA SER A 198 -14.26 -10.19 -0.35
C SER A 198 -14.73 -10.68 1.01
N THR A 199 -14.09 -11.74 1.49
CA THR A 199 -14.20 -12.21 2.88
C THR A 199 -13.10 -11.65 3.78
N ASN A 200 -12.06 -11.01 3.22
CA ASN A 200 -10.95 -10.48 3.99
C ASN A 200 -11.00 -8.95 4.07
N PHE A 201 -11.34 -8.49 5.27
CA PHE A 201 -11.38 -7.09 5.65
C PHE A 201 -10.27 -6.78 6.64
N LEU A 202 -9.57 -5.68 6.41
CA LEU A 202 -8.69 -5.08 7.40
C LEU A 202 -9.44 -3.89 8.03
N VAL A 203 -9.72 -3.97 9.33
CA VAL A 203 -10.43 -2.92 10.07
C VAL A 203 -9.44 -2.29 11.04
N LEU A 204 -9.06 -1.04 10.79
CA LEU A 204 -8.07 -0.32 11.61
C LEU A 204 -8.71 0.46 12.77
N GLY A 205 -10.02 0.67 12.73
CA GLY A 205 -10.75 1.54 13.67
C GLY A 205 -12.24 1.22 13.76
N GLU A 206 -12.93 1.71 14.79
CA GLU A 206 -14.36 1.51 14.99
C GLU A 206 -15.16 2.66 14.37
N ARG A 207 -14.62 3.87 14.49
CA ARG A 207 -15.21 5.11 13.99
C ARG A 207 -14.30 5.78 12.97
N VAL A 208 -14.89 6.66 12.17
CA VAL A 208 -14.14 7.55 11.27
C VAL A 208 -13.06 8.27 12.07
N GLY A 209 -11.81 8.20 11.61
CA GLY A 209 -10.65 8.83 12.26
C GLY A 209 -10.00 8.03 13.40
N GLN A 210 -10.53 6.87 13.79
CA GLN A 210 -9.86 6.00 14.77
C GLN A 210 -8.87 5.05 14.09
N ILE A 211 -7.71 4.87 14.73
CA ILE A 211 -6.65 3.92 14.33
C ILE A 211 -6.07 3.29 15.60
N GLY A 212 -5.96 1.96 15.65
CA GLY A 212 -5.24 1.23 16.72
C GLY A 212 -6.12 0.40 17.66
N PRO A 213 -5.53 -0.22 18.71
CA PRO A 213 -6.28 -1.06 19.64
C PRO A 213 -7.34 -0.23 20.36
N PHE A 214 -8.57 -0.72 20.34
CA PHE A 214 -9.76 -0.13 20.94
C PHE A 214 -9.64 -0.07 22.47
N GLY A 215 -8.79 0.82 22.97
CA GLY A 215 -8.79 1.24 24.35
C GLY A 215 -10.08 2.01 24.58
N LYS A 216 -10.87 1.57 25.57
CA LYS A 216 -11.91 2.40 26.16
C LYS A 216 -11.23 3.71 26.56
N GLY A 217 -11.48 4.78 25.80
CA GLY A 217 -11.34 6.10 26.35
C GLY A 217 -12.33 6.18 27.48
N ASP A 218 -11.82 6.37 28.69
CA ASP A 218 -12.58 6.83 29.84
C ASP A 218 -13.33 8.13 29.51
#